data_AF-A0A5B0CQH6-F1
#
_entry.id   AF-A0A5B0CQH6-F1
#
_cell.length_a   1.000
_cell.length_b   1.000
_cell.length_c   1.000
_cell.angle_alpha   90.00
_cell.angle_beta   90.00
_cell.angle_gamma   90.00
#
_symmetry.space_group_name_H-M   'P 1'
#
loop_
_entity.id
_entity.type
_entity.pdbx_description
1 polymer ?
#
loop_
_entity_poly.entity_id
_entity_poly.type
_entity_poly.pdbx_seq_one_letter_code
_entity_poly.pdbx_strand_id
1 'polypeptide(L)'
;MSGQMIFDYQQEIERLRDDFDFDFVGLALVQSVELRFEMKWEFATGNRSNRYRRIVLKTGKGVVGRVFKTGKPFLVEDAEKTLGRKDLYNYPIVVAEGLKSFCAIPLYKYNCVKGVLLVGYRTENKLTQEDFIGFQQVIGPKFGPFYNKEMVGN
;
A
#
# COMPACT_ATOMS: atom_id res chain seq x y z
N MET A 1 -27.37 9.44 -18.50
CA MET A 1 -26.71 9.55 -17.17
C MET A 1 -26.01 8.23 -16.91
N SER A 2 -24.72 8.15 -17.23
CA SER A 2 -23.94 6.92 -17.07
C SER A 2 -23.59 6.74 -15.60
N GLY A 3 -24.24 5.78 -14.93
CA GLY A 3 -23.89 5.34 -13.59
C GLY A 3 -22.47 4.78 -13.59
N GLN A 4 -21.50 5.63 -13.26
CA GLN A 4 -20.14 5.21 -13.03
C GLN A 4 -20.15 4.46 -11.70
N MET A 5 -20.10 3.11 -11.75
CA MET A 5 -19.97 2.29 -10.55
C MET A 5 -18.82 2.84 -9.70
N ILE A 6 -19.15 3.27 -8.49
CA ILE A 6 -18.15 3.65 -7.49
C ILE A 6 -17.38 2.37 -7.18
N PHE A 7 -16.07 2.38 -7.46
CA PHE A 7 -15.22 1.24 -7.16
C PHE A 7 -15.16 1.06 -5.63
N ASP A 8 -15.59 -0.09 -5.14
CA ASP A 8 -15.56 -0.41 -3.72
C ASP A 8 -14.16 -0.86 -3.29
N TYR A 9 -13.38 0.11 -2.83
CA TYR A 9 -12.03 -0.14 -2.35
C TYR A 9 -11.99 -1.09 -1.15
N GLN A 10 -12.99 -1.06 -0.28
CA GLN A 10 -12.99 -1.87 0.93
C GLN A 10 -13.19 -3.35 0.56
N GLN A 11 -14.19 -3.63 -0.28
CA GLN A 11 -14.44 -4.98 -0.77
C GLN A 11 -13.23 -5.55 -1.53
N GLU A 12 -12.56 -4.73 -2.36
CA GLU A 12 -11.42 -5.22 -3.13
C GLU A 12 -10.20 -5.53 -2.24
N ILE A 13 -9.89 -4.71 -1.24
CA ILE A 13 -8.76 -5.03 -0.34
C ILE A 13 -9.05 -6.25 0.53
N GLU A 14 -10.32 -6.52 0.85
CA GLU A 14 -10.76 -7.74 1.54
C GLU A 14 -10.56 -8.96 0.63
N ARG A 15 -10.98 -8.88 -0.63
CA ARG A 15 -10.72 -9.93 -1.63
C ARG A 15 -9.22 -10.23 -1.76
N LEU A 16 -8.39 -9.20 -1.92
CA LEU A 16 -6.93 -9.38 -2.00
C LEU A 16 -6.34 -9.99 -0.74
N ARG A 17 -6.90 -9.64 0.43
CA ARG A 17 -6.45 -10.22 1.68
C ARG A 17 -6.74 -11.72 1.72
N ASP A 18 -7.93 -12.12 1.31
CA ASP A 18 -8.37 -13.51 1.34
C ASP A 18 -7.70 -14.36 0.24
N ASP A 19 -7.51 -13.82 -0.96
CA ASP A 19 -6.87 -14.51 -2.10
C ASP A 19 -5.40 -14.89 -1.82
N PHE A 20 -4.73 -14.14 -0.94
CA PHE A 20 -3.30 -14.31 -0.62
C PHE A 20 -3.04 -14.60 0.87
N ASP A 21 -4.08 -14.77 1.68
CA ASP A 21 -3.98 -14.92 3.13
C ASP A 21 -3.16 -13.82 3.83
N PHE A 22 -3.18 -12.58 3.31
CA PHE A 22 -2.46 -11.47 3.91
C PHE A 22 -2.96 -11.21 5.34
N ASP A 23 -2.01 -10.94 6.25
CA ASP A 23 -2.34 -10.56 7.61
C ASP A 23 -2.95 -9.15 7.68
N PHE A 24 -2.56 -8.30 6.74
CA PHE A 24 -2.96 -6.91 6.66
C PHE A 24 -2.90 -6.42 5.22
N VAL A 25 -3.93 -5.67 4.83
CA VAL A 25 -3.93 -4.86 3.60
C VAL A 25 -4.37 -3.45 3.96
N GLY A 26 -3.62 -2.46 3.49
CA GLY A 26 -3.91 -1.04 3.69
C GLY A 26 -3.83 -0.27 2.38
N LEU A 27 -4.75 0.66 2.19
CA LEU A 27 -4.77 1.55 1.04
C LEU A 27 -4.64 3.00 1.49
N ALA A 28 -3.53 3.63 1.13
CA ALA A 28 -3.32 5.05 1.31
C ALA A 28 -3.69 5.82 0.04
N LEU A 29 -4.48 6.87 0.16
CA LEU A 29 -4.89 7.72 -0.97
C LEU A 29 -4.44 9.17 -0.72
N VAL A 30 -4.11 9.86 -1.83
CA VAL A 30 -3.88 11.31 -1.83
C VAL A 30 -5.22 12.02 -1.86
N GLN A 31 -5.44 12.88 -0.87
CA GLN A 31 -6.66 13.67 -0.73
C GLN A 31 -6.68 14.86 -1.69
N SER A 32 -7.84 15.52 -1.80
CA SER A 32 -8.07 16.64 -2.72
C SER A 32 -7.16 17.85 -2.44
N VAL A 33 -7.16 18.79 -3.38
CA VAL A 33 -6.46 20.09 -3.26
C VAL A 33 -6.90 20.86 -2.02
N GLU A 34 -8.19 20.79 -1.68
CA GLU A 34 -8.79 21.44 -0.50
C GLU A 34 -8.18 20.93 0.81
N LEU A 35 -7.82 19.64 0.84
CA LEU A 35 -7.11 18.98 1.94
C LEU A 35 -5.59 19.04 1.76
N ARG A 36 -5.09 20.02 1.00
CA ARG A 36 -3.66 20.30 0.78
C ARG A 36 -2.85 19.07 0.32
N PHE A 37 -3.48 18.16 -0.44
CA PHE A 37 -2.86 16.91 -0.91
C PHE A 37 -2.30 16.03 0.21
N GLU A 38 -2.94 16.03 1.38
CA GLU A 38 -2.60 15.10 2.46
C GLU A 38 -2.75 13.65 2.02
N MET A 39 -1.81 12.79 2.43
CA MET A 39 -1.94 11.35 2.27
C MET A 39 -2.52 10.75 3.55
N LYS A 40 -3.54 9.88 3.41
CA LYS A 40 -4.15 9.16 4.54
C LYS A 40 -4.33 7.70 4.22
N TRP A 41 -4.18 6.85 5.24
CA TRP A 41 -4.68 5.47 5.19
C TRP A 41 -6.20 5.51 5.21
N GLU A 42 -6.80 5.35 4.04
CA GLU A 42 -8.23 5.50 3.85
C GLU A 42 -8.97 4.20 4.16
N PHE A 43 -8.43 3.08 3.66
CA PHE A 43 -9.00 1.75 3.83
C PHE A 43 -7.97 0.80 4.43
N ALA A 44 -8.44 -0.16 5.22
CA ALA A 44 -7.63 -1.24 5.75
C ALA A 44 -8.48 -2.47 6.05
N THR A 45 -7.87 -3.64 5.99
CA THR A 45 -8.43 -4.90 6.48
C THR A 45 -7.34 -5.71 7.17
N GLY A 46 -7.73 -6.54 8.13
CA GLY A 46 -6.80 -7.32 8.95
C GLY A 46 -6.03 -6.49 9.99
N ASN A 47 -6.39 -5.22 10.21
CA ASN A 47 -5.72 -4.37 11.18
C ASN A 47 -5.96 -4.86 12.63
N ARG A 48 -4.91 -4.83 13.46
CA ARG A 48 -4.98 -5.19 14.89
C ARG A 48 -5.66 -4.11 15.74
N SER A 49 -5.67 -2.88 15.24
CA SER A 49 -6.28 -1.75 15.92
C SER A 49 -6.60 -0.64 14.92
N ASN A 50 -7.41 0.34 15.32
CA ASN A 50 -7.64 1.53 14.49
C ASN A 50 -6.53 2.59 14.60
N ARG A 51 -5.36 2.25 15.17
CA ARG A 51 -4.23 3.20 15.34
C ARG A 51 -3.67 3.67 14.00
N TYR A 52 -3.78 2.86 12.94
CA TYR A 52 -3.33 3.24 11.61
C TYR A 52 -3.96 4.56 11.11
N ARG A 53 -5.21 4.85 11.51
CA ARG A 53 -5.94 6.07 11.16
C ARG A 53 -5.30 7.35 11.71
N ARG A 54 -4.48 7.24 12.76
CA ARG A 54 -3.77 8.37 13.40
C ARG A 54 -2.37 8.61 12.82
N ILE A 55 -1.91 7.75 11.91
CA ILE A 55 -0.58 7.88 11.32
C ILE A 55 -0.57 9.08 10.36
N VAL A 56 0.31 10.04 10.63
CA VAL A 56 0.56 11.16 9.74
C VAL A 56 1.56 10.74 8.66
N LEU A 57 1.10 10.68 7.41
CA LEU A 57 1.93 10.33 6.26
C LEU A 57 2.66 11.57 5.76
N LYS A 58 3.98 11.45 5.58
CA LYS A 58 4.85 12.52 5.09
C LYS A 58 5.61 12.03 3.86
N THR A 59 5.70 12.86 2.82
CA THR A 59 6.45 12.56 1.60
C THR A 59 7.90 12.17 1.94
N GLY A 60 8.40 11.10 1.33
CA GLY A 60 9.75 10.59 1.55
C GLY A 60 9.99 9.89 2.89
N LYS A 61 8.99 9.78 3.78
CA LYS A 61 9.10 9.08 5.08
C LYS A 61 8.20 7.86 5.15
N GLY A 62 8.68 6.82 5.85
CA GLY A 62 7.97 5.55 6.00
C GLY A 62 7.71 4.84 4.67
N VAL A 63 6.80 3.86 4.70
CA VAL A 63 6.47 3.03 3.54
C VAL A 63 5.82 3.87 2.42
N VAL A 64 4.71 4.55 2.74
CA VAL A 64 3.94 5.33 1.75
C VAL A 64 4.79 6.46 1.16
N GLY A 65 5.48 7.25 2.01
CA GLY A 65 6.27 8.38 1.53
C GLY A 65 7.42 7.96 0.62
N ARG A 66 8.02 6.79 0.85
CA ARG A 66 9.06 6.21 -0.01
C ARG A 66 8.48 5.85 -1.39
N VAL A 67 7.43 5.01 -1.42
CA VAL A 67 6.80 4.56 -2.68
C VAL A 67 6.24 5.74 -3.47
N PHE A 68 5.61 6.69 -2.79
CA PHE A 68 5.07 7.90 -3.39
C PHE A 68 6.16 8.74 -4.06
N LYS A 69 7.31 8.90 -3.40
CA LYS A 69 8.44 9.68 -3.94
C LYS A 69 9.14 8.99 -5.11
N THR A 70 9.30 7.66 -5.04
CA THR A 70 10.08 6.92 -6.05
C THR A 70 9.25 6.45 -7.22
N GLY A 71 7.92 6.30 -7.06
CA GLY A 71 7.07 5.63 -8.03
C GLY A 71 7.43 4.15 -8.21
N LYS A 72 8.19 3.56 -7.29
CA LYS A 72 8.67 2.18 -7.40
C LYS A 72 8.07 1.31 -6.28
N PRO A 73 7.72 0.06 -6.58
CA PRO A 73 7.38 -0.90 -5.53
C PRO A 73 8.47 -1.02 -4.48
N PHE A 74 8.06 -1.35 -3.26
CA PHE A 74 8.95 -1.59 -2.14
C PHE A 74 8.61 -2.91 -1.46
N LEU A 75 9.42 -3.94 -1.75
CA LEU A 75 9.34 -5.26 -1.14
C LEU A 75 10.32 -5.37 0.04
N VAL A 76 9.86 -5.96 1.13
CA VAL A 76 10.63 -6.23 2.34
C VAL A 76 10.29 -7.63 2.85
N GLU A 77 11.20 -8.57 2.66
CA GLU A 77 11.04 -9.95 3.15
C GLU A 77 11.25 -10.05 4.67
N ASP A 78 12.12 -9.22 5.23
CA ASP A 78 12.37 -9.15 6.67
C ASP A 78 12.53 -7.68 7.10
N ALA A 79 11.54 -7.16 7.81
CA ALA A 79 11.49 -5.77 8.24
C ALA A 79 12.62 -5.40 9.19
N GLU A 80 13.01 -6.27 10.12
CA GLU A 80 14.09 -5.96 11.06
C GLU A 80 15.44 -5.95 10.38
N LYS A 81 15.68 -6.90 9.48
CA LYS A 81 16.93 -7.01 8.70
C LYS A 81 17.06 -5.91 7.65
N THR A 82 16.00 -5.63 6.89
CA THR A 82 16.03 -4.67 5.77
C THR A 82 15.92 -3.22 6.24
N LEU A 83 15.06 -2.92 7.22
CA LEU A 83 14.85 -1.55 7.69
C LEU A 83 15.77 -1.19 8.84
N GLY A 84 16.28 -2.19 9.57
CA GLY A 84 17.02 -2.01 10.82
C GLY A 84 16.07 -1.86 12.01
N ARG A 85 16.25 -2.72 13.02
CA ARG A 85 15.41 -2.70 14.24
C ARG A 85 15.34 -1.33 14.92
N LYS A 86 16.44 -0.58 14.92
CA LYS A 86 16.50 0.77 15.51
C LYS A 86 15.75 1.82 14.69
N ASP A 87 15.52 1.58 13.41
CA ASP A 87 14.91 2.54 12.48
C ASP A 87 13.43 2.25 12.21
N LEU A 88 12.87 1.15 12.75
CA LEU A 88 11.47 0.77 12.58
C LEU A 88 10.49 1.87 13.02
N TYR A 89 10.85 2.72 13.98
CA TYR A 89 10.00 3.85 14.40
C TYR A 89 9.72 4.84 13.25
N ASN A 90 10.57 4.88 12.22
CA ASN A 90 10.35 5.67 11.00
C ASN A 90 9.28 5.05 10.08
N TYR A 91 8.77 3.86 10.40
CA TYR A 91 7.74 3.14 9.64
C TYR A 91 6.53 2.82 10.53
N PRO A 92 5.70 3.83 10.88
CA PRO A 92 4.65 3.66 11.88
C PRO A 92 3.62 2.58 11.55
N ILE A 93 3.32 2.35 10.27
CA ILE A 93 2.36 1.30 9.87
C ILE A 93 2.91 -0.11 10.13
N VAL A 94 4.21 -0.31 9.89
CA VAL A 94 4.91 -1.58 10.13
C VAL A 94 4.87 -1.89 11.62
N VAL A 95 5.15 -0.90 12.47
CA VAL A 95 5.11 -1.04 13.93
C VAL A 95 3.68 -1.21 14.45
N ALA A 96 2.73 -0.40 13.98
CA ALA A 96 1.35 -0.42 14.48
C ALA A 96 0.64 -1.76 14.23
N GLU A 97 0.91 -2.38 13.08
CA GLU A 97 0.29 -3.64 12.65
C GLU A 97 1.16 -4.88 12.91
N GLY A 98 2.41 -4.67 13.33
CA GLY A 98 3.38 -5.73 13.61
C GLY A 98 3.83 -6.47 12.35
N LEU A 99 3.98 -5.76 11.23
CA LEU A 99 4.39 -6.36 9.97
C LEU A 99 5.86 -6.75 10.03
N LYS A 100 6.15 -7.95 9.53
CA LYS A 100 7.47 -8.56 9.51
C LYS A 100 7.98 -8.80 8.11
N SER A 101 7.07 -9.06 7.17
CA SER A 101 7.33 -9.03 5.72
C SER A 101 6.19 -8.28 5.05
N PHE A 102 6.48 -7.45 4.05
CA PHE A 102 5.46 -6.63 3.40
C PHE A 102 5.92 -6.18 2.02
N CYS A 103 4.96 -5.83 1.17
CA CYS A 103 5.25 -5.05 -0.03
C CYS A 103 4.28 -3.87 -0.17
N ALA A 104 4.75 -2.81 -0.80
CA ALA A 104 3.92 -1.67 -1.15
C ALA A 104 4.10 -1.30 -2.62
N ILE A 105 3.00 -1.07 -3.32
CA ILE A 105 3.00 -0.70 -4.74
C ILE A 105 2.35 0.67 -4.97
N PRO A 106 2.88 1.46 -5.91
CA PRO A 106 2.28 2.73 -6.29
C PRO A 106 1.00 2.50 -7.12
N LEU A 107 0.00 3.34 -6.88
CA LEU A 107 -1.21 3.41 -7.68
C LEU A 107 -1.23 4.73 -8.45
N TYR A 108 -1.19 4.65 -9.78
CA TYR A 108 -1.10 5.79 -10.68
C TYR A 108 -2.46 6.25 -11.20
N LYS A 109 -2.63 7.56 -11.36
CA LYS A 109 -3.72 8.16 -12.14
C LYS A 109 -3.23 9.48 -12.73
N TYR A 110 -3.47 9.69 -14.03
CA TYR A 110 -2.96 10.84 -14.79
C TYR A 110 -1.43 11.00 -14.65
N ASN A 111 -0.68 9.90 -14.81
CA ASN A 111 0.79 9.83 -14.71
C ASN A 111 1.40 10.33 -13.40
N CYS A 112 0.60 10.41 -12.34
CA CYS A 112 1.05 10.72 -11.00
C CYS A 112 0.68 9.58 -10.06
N VAL A 113 1.53 9.29 -9.07
CA VAL A 113 1.13 8.44 -7.96
C VAL A 113 0.01 9.15 -7.19
N LYS A 114 -1.12 8.48 -7.01
CA LYS A 114 -2.30 8.97 -6.28
C LYS A 114 -2.69 8.08 -5.11
N GLY A 115 -2.06 6.93 -4.98
CA GLY A 115 -2.22 6.06 -3.82
C GLY A 115 -1.06 5.09 -3.68
N VAL A 116 -1.06 4.40 -2.55
CA VAL A 116 -0.13 3.30 -2.24
C VAL A 116 -0.95 2.17 -1.64
N LEU A 117 -0.87 0.99 -2.25
CA LEU A 117 -1.42 -0.23 -1.70
C LEU A 117 -0.29 -0.97 -0.96
N LEU A 118 -0.52 -1.29 0.31
CA LEU A 118 0.39 -2.03 1.18
C LEU A 118 -0.26 -3.35 1.57
N VAL A 119 0.46 -4.45 1.38
CA VAL A 119 0.09 -5.78 1.86
C VAL A 119 1.22 -6.33 2.72
N GLY A 120 0.92 -7.16 3.70
CA GLY A 120 1.99 -7.77 4.50
C GLY A 120 1.55 -8.88 5.42
N TYR A 121 2.56 -9.59 5.91
CA TYR A 121 2.47 -10.63 6.92
C TYR A 121 3.18 -10.22 8.21
N ARG A 122 2.76 -10.84 9.31
CA ARG A 122 3.37 -10.72 10.64
C ARG A 122 4.43 -11.79 10.89
N THR A 123 4.78 -12.53 9.83
CA THR A 123 5.85 -13.51 9.77
C THR A 123 6.93 -13.03 8.81
N GLU A 124 8.18 -13.20 9.21
CA GLU A 124 9.38 -12.87 8.42
C GLU A 124 9.50 -13.86 7.24
N ASN A 125 10.01 -13.40 6.11
CA ASN A 125 10.24 -14.15 4.86
C ASN A 125 9.00 -14.86 4.28
N LYS A 126 7.79 -14.50 4.72
CA LYS A 126 6.53 -15.06 4.19
C LYS A 126 6.09 -14.38 2.90
N LEU A 127 6.44 -13.11 2.68
CA LEU A 127 6.18 -12.41 1.43
C LEU A 127 7.44 -12.45 0.57
N THR A 128 7.60 -13.47 -0.27
CA THR A 128 8.78 -13.64 -1.12
C THR A 128 8.68 -12.81 -2.41
N GLN A 129 9.77 -12.80 -3.18
CA GLN A 129 9.79 -12.24 -4.53
C GLN A 129 8.76 -12.94 -5.45
N GLU A 130 8.58 -14.26 -5.35
CA GLU A 130 7.57 -14.99 -6.12
C GLU A 130 6.15 -14.57 -5.74
N ASP A 131 5.85 -14.47 -4.45
CA ASP A 131 4.53 -14.01 -3.98
C ASP A 131 4.25 -12.59 -4.45
N PHE A 132 5.28 -11.73 -4.42
CA PHE A 132 5.19 -10.36 -4.91
C PHE A 132 4.86 -10.32 -6.41
N ILE A 133 5.52 -11.15 -7.23
CA ILE A 133 5.23 -11.25 -8.66
C ILE A 133 3.79 -11.73 -8.89
N GLY A 134 3.35 -12.78 -8.17
CA GLY A 134 1.98 -13.28 -8.25
C GLY A 134 0.95 -12.23 -7.85
N PHE A 135 1.20 -11.50 -6.78
CA PHE A 135 0.39 -10.35 -6.34
C PHE A 135 0.30 -9.26 -7.41
N GLN A 136 1.43 -8.87 -8.02
CA GLN A 136 1.43 -7.87 -9.08
C GLN A 136 0.63 -8.33 -10.32
N GLN A 137 0.63 -9.63 -10.62
CA GLN A 137 -0.17 -10.20 -11.71
C GLN A 137 -1.68 -10.16 -11.40
N VAL A 138 -2.08 -10.47 -10.17
CA VAL A 138 -3.51 -10.44 -9.76
C VAL A 138 -4.06 -9.02 -9.69
N ILE A 139 -3.28 -8.05 -9.19
CA ILE A 139 -3.62 -6.62 -9.31
C ILE A 139 -3.85 -6.26 -10.79
N GLY A 140 -3.09 -6.90 -11.70
CA GLY A 140 -3.18 -6.65 -13.12
C GLY A 140 -2.89 -5.17 -13.46
N PRO A 141 -3.18 -4.70 -14.68
CA PRO A 141 -2.84 -3.34 -15.09
C PRO A 141 -3.60 -2.25 -14.32
N LYS A 142 -4.67 -2.59 -13.60
CA LYS A 142 -5.57 -1.63 -12.96
C LYS A 142 -6.07 -2.13 -11.60
N PHE A 143 -6.08 -1.21 -10.64
CA PHE A 143 -6.77 -1.35 -9.36
C PHE A 143 -7.85 -0.28 -9.28
N GLY A 144 -9.09 -0.65 -9.65
CA GLY A 144 -10.19 0.31 -9.81
C GLY A 144 -9.87 1.40 -10.84
N PRO A 145 -9.92 2.70 -10.48
CA PRO A 145 -9.59 3.79 -11.40
C PRO A 145 -8.07 4.05 -11.52
N PHE A 146 -7.22 3.30 -10.80
CA PHE A 146 -5.79 3.46 -10.80
C PHE A 146 -5.10 2.45 -11.70
N TYR A 147 -3.92 2.80 -12.20
CA TYR A 147 -3.00 1.93 -12.92
C TYR A 147 -1.88 1.47 -11.98
N ASN A 148 -1.41 0.23 -12.14
CA ASN A 148 -0.35 -0.32 -11.28
C ASN A 148 1.08 0.04 -11.73
N LYS A 149 1.21 0.79 -12.84
CA LYS A 149 2.46 1.31 -13.40
C LYS A 149 2.23 2.66 -14.05
N GLU A 150 3.30 3.43 -14.23
CA GLU A 150 3.26 4.65 -15.01
C GLU A 150 2.83 4.34 -16.46
N MET A 151 1.87 5.10 -16.98
CA MET A 151 1.52 5.04 -18.40
C MET A 151 2.52 5.91 -19.14
N VAL A 152 3.60 5.29 -19.64
CA VAL A 152 4.47 5.94 -20.61
C VAL A 152 3.61 6.23 -21.83
N GLY A 153 3.44 7.52 -22.15
CA GLY A 153 2.76 7.93 -23.38
C GLY A 153 3.52 7.34 -24.55
N ASN A 154 2.84 6.54 -25.38
CA ASN A 154 3.31 6.22 -26.73
C ASN A 154 3.21 7.47 -27.61
#